data_AF-A0A212F5R8-F1
#
_entry.id   AF-A0A212F5R8-F1
#
_cell.length_a   1.000
_cell.length_b   1.000
_cell.length_c   1.000
_cell.angle_alpha   90.00
_cell.angle_beta   90.00
_cell.angle_gamma   90.00
#
_symmetry.space_group_name_H-M   'P 1'
#
loop_
_entity.id
_entity.type
_entity.pdbx_description
1 polymer ?
#
loop_
_entity_poly.entity_id
_entity_poly.type
_entity_poly.pdbx_seq_one_letter_code
_entity_poly.pdbx_strand_id
1 'polypeptide(L)'
;MPYIMVMGSLTAPHLSKDEATVYGLKSEERAELVRELNSSFGIEVATSLDLERAVRVTQKGVTLVVVNRIHGLFGYDVVSHAMAMTNANRELISFTMYKKTNSHSHGHSHSHKSHSHNSVVTL
;
A
#
# COMPACT_ATOMS: atom_id res chain seq x y z
N MET A 1 -5.51 11.62 0.83
CA MET A 1 -5.10 12.06 -0.52
C MET A 1 -5.15 10.84 -1.43
N PRO A 2 -5.39 10.99 -2.75
CA PRO A 2 -5.42 9.83 -3.62
C PRO A 2 -4.02 9.34 -3.99
N TYR A 3 -2.98 10.15 -3.76
CA TYR A 3 -1.58 9.78 -3.94
C TYR A 3 -0.87 9.60 -2.60
N ILE A 4 0.04 8.64 -2.59
CA ILE A 4 1.00 8.38 -1.53
C ILE A 4 2.39 8.16 -2.14
N MET A 5 3.41 8.24 -1.30
CA MET A 5 4.78 7.99 -1.72
C MET A 5 5.44 7.00 -0.76
N VAL A 6 6.09 5.98 -1.30
CA VAL A 6 6.95 5.06 -0.54
C VAL A 6 8.39 5.35 -0.95
N MET A 7 9.21 5.82 -0.03
CA MET A 7 10.64 6.05 -0.23
C MET A 7 11.43 4.98 0.51
N GLY A 8 12.51 4.48 -0.08
CA GLY A 8 13.40 3.51 0.56
C GLY A 8 14.59 3.21 -0.32
N SER A 9 15.11 1.99 -0.21
CA SER A 9 16.22 1.46 -1.01
C SER A 9 15.90 0.05 -1.52
N LEU A 10 16.55 -0.36 -2.60
CA LEU A 10 16.46 -1.72 -3.15
C LEU A 10 17.70 -2.57 -2.82
N THR A 11 18.87 -1.94 -2.75
CA THR A 11 20.13 -2.63 -2.46
C THR A 11 21.06 -1.81 -1.55
N ALA A 12 21.46 -2.37 -0.40
CA ALA A 12 22.81 -2.25 0.18
C ALA A 12 22.92 -2.98 1.53
N PRO A 13 23.47 -4.22 1.56
CA PRO A 13 23.77 -4.93 2.81
C PRO A 13 24.75 -4.18 3.74
N HIS A 14 25.45 -3.16 3.22
CA HIS A 14 26.57 -2.48 3.89
C HIS A 14 26.29 -1.02 4.29
N LEU A 15 25.12 -0.48 3.97
CA LEU A 15 24.75 0.89 4.33
C LEU A 15 23.78 0.89 5.53
N SER A 16 24.09 1.73 6.51
CA SER A 16 23.60 1.60 7.89
C SER A 16 22.16 2.08 8.14
N LYS A 17 21.48 2.66 7.14
CA LYS A 17 20.12 3.21 7.27
C LYS A 17 19.25 2.87 6.05
N ASP A 18 19.03 1.57 5.86
CA ASP A 18 18.06 1.03 4.90
C ASP A 18 16.68 1.01 5.57
N GLU A 19 16.00 2.17 5.56
CA GLU A 19 14.66 2.31 6.11
C GLU A 19 13.71 2.71 4.99
N ALA A 20 12.49 2.16 5.00
CA ALA A 20 11.43 2.63 4.12
C ALA A 20 10.55 3.63 4.87
N THR A 21 10.12 4.69 4.19
CA THR A 21 9.18 5.66 4.75
C THR A 21 7.99 5.83 3.81
N VAL A 22 6.79 5.76 4.36
CA VAL A 22 5.53 5.89 3.63
C VAL A 22 4.89 7.22 4.01
N TYR A 23 4.56 8.03 3.01
CA TYR A 23 3.97 9.36 3.17
C TYR A 23 2.56 9.42 2.57
N GLY A 24 1.69 10.23 3.17
CA GLY A 24 0.40 10.60 2.57
C GLY A 24 -0.78 9.68 2.89
N LEU A 25 -0.55 8.58 3.62
CA LEU A 25 -1.61 7.70 4.13
C LEU A 25 -2.51 8.43 5.14
N LYS A 26 -3.80 8.08 5.13
CA LYS A 26 -4.77 8.51 6.15
C LYS A 26 -4.42 7.92 7.52
N SER A 27 -4.95 8.50 8.60
CA SER A 27 -4.59 8.08 9.96
C SER A 27 -4.91 6.61 10.23
N GLU A 28 -6.05 6.15 9.75
CA GLU A 28 -6.54 4.79 9.89
C GLU A 28 -5.70 3.82 9.07
N GLU A 29 -5.39 4.19 7.81
CA GLU A 29 -4.51 3.39 6.93
C GLU A 29 -3.08 3.30 7.50
N ARG A 30 -2.56 4.36 8.13
CA ARG A 30 -1.26 4.32 8.82
C ARG A 30 -1.28 3.33 9.99
N ALA A 31 -2.29 3.43 10.85
CA ALA A 31 -2.42 2.55 12.02
C ALA A 31 -2.56 1.07 11.60
N GLU A 32 -3.34 0.81 10.54
CA GLU A 32 -3.51 -0.52 9.99
C GLU A 32 -2.22 -1.06 9.37
N LEU A 33 -1.49 -0.24 8.59
CA LEU A 33 -0.21 -0.65 8.02
C LEU A 33 0.82 -1.00 9.11
N VAL A 34 0.91 -0.17 10.15
CA VAL A 34 1.82 -0.40 11.29
C VAL A 34 1.48 -1.72 11.99
N ARG A 35 0.19 -1.93 12.31
CA ARG A 35 -0.28 -3.18 12.92
C ARG A 35 0.03 -4.38 12.05
N GLU A 36 -0.22 -4.28 10.75
CA GLU A 36 -0.04 -5.38 9.81
C GLU A 36 1.43 -5.76 9.64
N LEU A 37 2.32 -4.78 9.49
CA LEU A 37 3.75 -5.03 9.37
C LEU A 37 4.28 -5.64 10.68
N ASN A 38 4.00 -5.05 11.84
CA ASN A 38 4.49 -5.57 13.11
C ASN A 38 3.95 -6.98 13.40
N SER A 39 2.69 -7.27 13.03
CA SER A 39 2.12 -8.61 13.15
C SER A 39 2.74 -9.61 12.18
N SER A 40 2.99 -9.22 10.92
CA SER A 40 3.57 -10.09 9.89
C SER A 40 5.02 -10.46 10.19
N PHE A 41 5.80 -9.52 10.74
CA PHE A 41 7.21 -9.75 11.07
C PHE A 41 7.39 -10.32 12.49
N GLY A 42 6.37 -10.27 13.35
CA GLY A 42 6.44 -10.73 14.75
C GLY A 42 7.32 -9.86 15.65
N ILE A 43 7.76 -8.70 15.16
CA ILE A 43 8.62 -7.72 15.84
C ILE A 43 8.21 -6.31 15.43
N GLU A 44 8.58 -5.30 16.24
CA GLU A 44 8.31 -3.89 15.91
C GLU A 44 9.26 -3.41 14.81
N VAL A 45 8.75 -3.35 13.59
CA VAL A 45 9.48 -2.90 12.39
C VAL A 45 8.89 -1.64 11.78
N ALA A 46 7.68 -1.25 12.19
CA ALA A 46 6.96 -0.10 11.68
C ALA A 46 6.43 0.77 12.81
N THR A 47 6.55 2.08 12.65
CA THR A 47 6.07 3.09 13.61
C THR A 47 5.39 4.23 12.87
N SER A 48 4.23 4.69 13.36
CA SER A 48 3.58 5.91 12.85
C SER A 48 4.30 7.15 13.39
N LEU A 49 4.59 8.09 12.50
CA LEU A 49 5.12 9.41 12.83
C LEU A 49 4.02 10.44 12.57
N ASP A 50 3.20 10.72 13.59
CA ASP A 50 1.97 11.51 13.40
C ASP A 50 2.22 12.97 13.02
N LEU A 51 3.31 13.56 13.51
CA LEU A 51 3.72 14.92 13.13
C LEU A 51 4.07 15.02 11.64
N GLU A 52 4.71 13.98 11.10
CA GLU A 52 5.13 13.90 9.70
C GLU A 52 4.06 13.27 8.79
N ARG A 53 2.95 12.78 9.39
CA ARG A 53 1.92 11.98 8.72
C ARG A 53 2.52 10.84 7.89
N ALA A 54 3.52 10.18 8.47
CA ALA A 54 4.31 9.16 7.81
C ALA A 54 4.32 7.86 8.61
N VAL A 55 4.70 6.76 7.96
CA VAL A 55 5.04 5.49 8.61
C VAL A 55 6.50 5.20 8.30
N ARG A 56 7.32 5.04 9.35
CA ARG A 56 8.72 4.65 9.22
C ARG A 56 8.85 3.14 9.42
N VAL A 57 9.55 2.48 8.51
CA VAL A 57 9.80 1.04 8.52
C VAL A 57 11.30 0.81 8.63
N THR A 58 11.75 0.28 9.76
CA THR A 58 13.16 0.13 10.13
C THR A 58 13.79 -1.16 9.62
N GLN A 59 12.97 -2.12 9.21
CA GLN A 59 13.45 -3.38 8.63
C GLN A 59 14.11 -3.11 7.28
N LYS A 60 15.33 -3.62 7.09
CA LYS A 60 16.10 -3.43 5.86
C LYS A 60 15.57 -4.30 4.72
N GLY A 61 15.69 -3.81 3.49
CA GLY A 61 15.40 -4.58 2.27
C GLY A 61 13.93 -4.90 2.03
N VAL A 62 13.00 -4.22 2.71
CA VAL A 62 11.55 -4.51 2.62
C VAL A 62 10.76 -3.46 1.85
N THR A 63 11.40 -2.50 1.18
CA THR A 63 10.72 -1.44 0.42
C THR A 63 9.65 -2.01 -0.53
N LEU A 64 9.99 -3.04 -1.30
CA LEU A 64 9.03 -3.71 -2.21
C LEU A 64 7.94 -4.48 -1.47
N VAL A 65 8.25 -5.06 -0.31
CA VAL A 65 7.26 -5.72 0.55
C VAL A 65 6.24 -4.71 1.04
N VAL A 66 6.68 -3.52 1.47
CA VAL A 66 5.82 -2.42 1.91
C VAL A 66 4.92 -1.94 0.77
N VAL A 67 5.47 -1.72 -0.43
CA VAL A 67 4.70 -1.36 -1.63
C VAL A 67 3.61 -2.41 -1.91
N ASN A 68 3.98 -3.69 -1.92
CA ASN A 68 3.03 -4.78 -2.16
C ASN A 68 1.97 -4.88 -1.06
N ARG A 69 2.33 -4.64 0.21
CA ARG A 69 1.38 -4.68 1.32
C ARG A 69 0.37 -3.54 1.22
N ILE A 70 0.82 -2.33 0.87
CA ILE A 70 -0.04 -1.17 0.66
C ILE A 70 -1.03 -1.41 -0.49
N HIS A 71 -0.57 -2.03 -1.58
CA HIS A 71 -1.45 -2.45 -2.66
C HIS A 71 -2.52 -3.43 -2.18
N GLY A 72 -2.11 -4.52 -1.51
CA GLY A 72 -3.04 -5.55 -1.04
C GLY A 72 -4.02 -5.10 0.04
N LEU A 73 -3.59 -4.23 0.98
CA LEU A 73 -4.44 -3.75 2.07
C LEU A 73 -5.42 -2.66 1.61
N PHE A 74 -4.93 -1.74 0.79
CA PHE A 74 -5.64 -0.47 0.57
C PHE A 74 -5.99 -0.21 -0.89
N GLY A 75 -5.50 -1.01 -1.84
CA GLY A 75 -5.76 -0.86 -3.27
C GLY A 75 -5.07 0.36 -3.89
N TYR A 76 -3.88 0.74 -3.41
CA TYR A 76 -3.04 1.71 -4.14
C TYR A 76 -2.25 0.98 -5.24
N ASP A 77 -2.21 1.56 -6.43
CA ASP A 77 -1.41 1.07 -7.55
C ASP A 77 -0.19 1.94 -7.76
N VAL A 78 0.96 1.34 -8.12
CA VAL A 78 2.16 2.10 -8.47
C VAL A 78 1.92 2.80 -9.81
N VAL A 79 2.03 4.13 -9.83
CA VAL A 79 1.85 4.94 -11.05
C VAL A 79 3.15 5.50 -11.59
N SER A 80 4.17 5.65 -10.73
CA SER A 80 5.51 6.04 -11.15
C SER A 80 6.55 5.61 -10.12
N HIS A 81 7.80 5.53 -10.55
CA HIS A 81 8.94 5.35 -9.68
C HIS A 81 10.09 6.25 -10.13
N ALA A 82 10.92 6.67 -9.20
CA ALA A 82 12.14 7.41 -9.46
C ALA A 82 13.27 6.84 -8.61
N MET A 83 14.44 6.68 -9.22
CA MET A 83 15.65 6.20 -8.57
C MET A 83 16.72 7.29 -8.60
N ALA A 84 17.47 7.42 -7.51
CA ALA A 84 18.56 8.35 -7.38
C ALA A 84 19.74 7.69 -6.65
N MET A 85 20.95 7.95 -7.12
CA MET A 85 22.17 7.63 -6.40
C MET A 85 22.65 8.87 -5.66
N THR A 86 22.84 8.74 -4.35
CA THR A 86 23.38 9.84 -3.52
C THR A 86 24.91 9.87 -3.57
N ASN A 87 25.51 11.00 -3.18
CA ASN A 87 26.97 11.15 -3.04
C ASN A 87 27.61 10.17 -2.05
N ALA A 88 26.80 9.54 -1.19
CA ALA A 88 27.25 8.50 -0.26
C ALA A 88 27.09 7.08 -0.84
N ASN A 89 26.95 6.95 -2.17
CA ASN A 89 26.68 5.71 -2.89
C ASN A 89 25.43 4.95 -2.38
N ARG A 90 24.44 5.69 -1.88
CA ARG A 90 23.15 5.11 -1.49
C ARG A 90 22.19 5.17 -2.66
N GLU A 91 21.64 4.04 -3.02
CA GLU A 91 20.50 3.94 -3.91
C GLU A 91 19.23 4.33 -3.13
N LEU A 92 18.58 5.39 -3.58
CA LEU A 92 17.26 5.78 -3.11
C LEU A 92 16.26 5.48 -4.21
N ILE A 93 15.18 4.82 -3.84
CA ILE A 93 14.01 4.62 -4.69
C ILE A 93 12.81 5.30 -4.06
N SER A 94 11.97 5.88 -4.91
CA SER A 94 10.65 6.37 -4.53
C SER A 94 9.61 5.77 -5.46
N PHE A 95 8.51 5.30 -4.90
CA PHE A 95 7.32 4.86 -5.61
C PHE A 95 6.21 5.84 -5.31
N THR A 96 5.64 6.45 -6.35
CA THR A 96 4.37 7.16 -6.22
C THR A 96 3.27 6.15 -6.47
N MET A 97 2.34 6.03 -5.52
CA MET A 97 1.19 5.14 -5.65
C MET A 97 -0.10 5.94 -5.61
N TYR A 98 -1.11 5.48 -6.34
CA TYR A 98 -2.41 6.13 -6.46
C TYR A 98 -3.54 5.16 -6.10
N LYS A 99 -4.48 5.60 -5.27
CA LYS A 99 -5.71 4.88 -4.97
C LYS A 99 -6.81 5.42 -5.84
N LYS A 100 -7.26 4.61 -6.80
CA LYS A 100 -8.44 4.91 -7.58
C LYS A 100 -9.62 4.99 -6.62
N THR A 101 -10.19 6.18 -6.46
CA THR A 101 -11.47 6.29 -5.77
C THR A 101 -12.50 5.66 -6.69
N ASN A 102 -13.09 4.54 -6.27
CA ASN A 102 -14.32 4.08 -6.91
C ASN A 102 -15.35 5.17 -6.62
N SER A 103 -15.62 6.02 -7.60
CA SER A 103 -16.88 6.74 -7.68
C SER A 103 -17.95 5.66 -7.75
N HIS A 104 -18.47 5.27 -6.59
CA HIS A 104 -19.69 4.49 -6.53
C HIS A 104 -20.75 5.33 -7.23
N SER A 105 -21.14 4.90 -8.43
CA SER A 105 -22.43 5.21 -8.99
C SER A 105 -23.48 4.91 -7.92
N HIS A 106 -24.11 5.95 -7.39
CA HIS A 106 -25.35 5.83 -6.64
C HIS A 106 -26.39 5.13 -7.51
N GLY A 107 -26.55 3.82 -7.34
CA GLY A 107 -27.64 3.03 -7.88
C GLY A 107 -28.49 2.50 -6.75
N HIS A 108 -29.30 3.37 -6.13
CA HIS A 108 -30.38 2.93 -5.26
C HIS A 108 -31.48 2.24 -6.10
N SER A 109 -32.10 1.22 -5.49
CA SER A 109 -33.43 0.64 -5.75
C SER A 109 -33.69 -0.09 -7.09
N HIS A 110 -33.91 -1.41 -7.04
CA HIS A 110 -35.24 -2.00 -6.86
C HIS A 110 -35.20 -3.53 -6.70
N SER A 111 -35.82 -3.97 -5.61
CA SER A 111 -36.31 -5.33 -5.36
C SER A 111 -37.39 -5.69 -6.37
N HIS A 112 -37.27 -6.80 -7.09
CA HIS A 112 -38.40 -7.59 -7.60
C HIS A 112 -38.03 -9.07 -7.83
N LYS A 113 -38.59 -9.92 -6.96
CA LYS A 113 -39.27 -11.21 -7.21
C LYS A 113 -38.62 -12.28 -8.11
N SER A 114 -38.31 -13.41 -7.47
CA SER A 114 -38.66 -14.79 -7.84
C SER A 114 -39.32 -15.03 -9.21
N HIS A 115 -38.77 -15.94 -10.03
CA HIS A 115 -39.51 -17.09 -10.58
C HIS A 115 -38.54 -18.16 -11.14
N SER A 116 -38.68 -19.36 -10.59
CA SER A 116 -38.20 -20.63 -11.14
C SER A 116 -39.04 -21.01 -12.37
N HIS A 117 -38.41 -21.51 -13.43
CA HIS A 117 -39.06 -22.45 -14.35
C HIS A 117 -38.01 -23.32 -15.08
N ASN A 118 -37.99 -24.60 -14.69
CA ASN A 118 -37.53 -25.71 -15.53
C ASN A 118 -38.42 -25.77 -16.78
N SER A 119 -37.81 -25.93 -17.96
CA SER A 119 -38.47 -26.59 -19.08
C SER A 119 -37.45 -27.31 -19.95
N VAL A 120 -37.59 -28.63 -19.96
CA VAL A 120 -37.01 -29.58 -20.90
C VAL A 120 -37.65 -29.36 -22.27
N VAL A 121 -36.87 -29.47 -23.36
CA VAL A 121 -37.41 -29.67 -24.72
C VAL A 121 -36.68 -30.86 -25.33
N THR A 122 -37.44 -31.92 -25.60
CA THR A 122 -37.09 -33.07 -26.41
C THR A 122 -37.45 -32.78 -27.86
N LEU A 123 -36.57 -33.11 -28.79
CA LEU A 123 -36.88 -33.44 -30.19
C LEU A 123 -36.03 -34.64 -30.58
#